data_AF-A0A8C9PV13-F1
#
_entry.id   AF-A0A8C9PV13-F1
#
_cell.length_a   1.000
_cell.length_b   1.000
_cell.length_c   1.000
_cell.angle_alpha   90.00
_cell.angle_beta   90.00
_cell.angle_gamma   90.00
#
_symmetry.space_group_name_H-M   'P 1'
#
loop_
_entity.id
_entity.type
_entity.pdbx_description
1 polymer ?
#
loop_
_entity_poly.entity_id
_entity_poly.type
_entity_poly.pdbx_seq_one_letter_code
_entity_poly.pdbx_strand_id
1 'polypeptide(L)'
;MTQTPLSLSVTPGQPASISCRSSQSLLHSDGNSYLSWYMQRPGHSPRLLIYMASNRASGVPDKFSGSGSGTDFTLKISRVEAEDVGVYYCQDGLYFLTQWYSSKQKPPCLG
;
A
#
# COMPACT_ATOMS: atom_id res chain seq x y z
N MET A 1 3.79 11.24 -2.17
CA MET A 1 3.39 10.03 -2.91
C MET A 1 2.77 10.46 -4.22
N THR A 2 3.16 9.84 -5.33
CA THR A 2 2.62 10.11 -6.67
C THR A 2 2.20 8.79 -7.30
N GLN A 3 0.98 8.71 -7.83
CA GLN A 3 0.46 7.48 -8.44
C GLN A 3 0.18 7.64 -9.93
N THR A 4 0.38 6.56 -10.68
CA THR A 4 0.15 6.50 -12.11
C THR A 4 -0.48 5.15 -12.49
N PRO A 5 -1.50 5.13 -13.36
CA PRO A 5 -2.23 6.27 -13.90
C PRO A 5 -3.21 6.88 -12.87
N LEU A 6 -3.72 8.09 -13.13
CA LEU A 6 -4.75 8.74 -12.30
C LEU A 6 -6.11 8.05 -12.40
N SER A 7 -6.41 7.47 -13.57
CA SER A 7 -7.60 6.67 -13.84
C SER A 7 -7.24 5.61 -14.87
N LEU A 8 -7.83 4.43 -14.73
CA LEU A 8 -7.59 3.30 -15.61
C LEU A 8 -8.92 2.60 -15.90
N SER A 9 -9.25 2.45 -17.18
CA SER A 9 -10.38 1.62 -17.63
C SER A 9 -9.83 0.30 -18.13
N VAL A 10 -10.35 -0.82 -17.60
CA VAL A 10 -9.86 -2.18 -17.87
C VAL A 10 -11.04 -3.07 -18.20
N THR A 11 -10.91 -3.89 -19.24
CA THR A 11 -11.90 -4.92 -19.57
C THR A 11 -11.89 -6.01 -18.50
N PRO A 12 -13.05 -6.50 -18.03
CA PRO A 12 -13.10 -7.61 -17.08
C PRO A 12 -12.25 -8.81 -17.52
N GLY A 13 -11.54 -9.41 -16.58
CA GLY A 13 -10.60 -10.51 -16.79
C GLY A 13 -9.19 -10.09 -17.25
N GLN A 14 -8.99 -8.85 -17.71
CA GLN A 14 -7.66 -8.34 -18.04
C GLN A 14 -6.90 -7.89 -16.78
N PRO A 15 -5.55 -7.92 -16.80
CA PRO A 15 -4.74 -7.44 -15.71
C PRO A 15 -4.73 -5.91 -15.64
N ALA A 16 -4.49 -5.38 -14.43
CA ALA A 16 -4.25 -3.96 -14.18
C ALA A 16 -2.98 -3.77 -13.35
N SER A 17 -2.32 -2.63 -13.53
CA SER A 17 -1.16 -2.22 -12.73
C SER A 17 -1.25 -0.76 -12.35
N ILE A 18 -0.93 -0.47 -11.09
CA ILE A 18 -0.90 0.89 -10.54
C ILE A 18 0.47 1.09 -9.93
N SER A 19 1.18 2.13 -10.36
CA SER A 19 2.49 2.49 -9.83
C SER A 19 2.35 3.57 -8.76
N CYS A 20 3.21 3.53 -7.77
CA CYS A 20 3.34 4.51 -6.72
C CYS A 20 4.80 4.87 -6.53
N ARG A 21 5.10 6.17 -6.56
CA ARG A 21 6.44 6.70 -6.30
C ARG A 21 6.44 7.57 -5.04
N SER A 22 7.38 7.31 -4.15
CA SER A 22 7.69 8.16 -3.01
C SER A 22 8.79 9.16 -3.37
N SER A 23 8.78 10.33 -2.74
CA SER A 23 9.87 11.32 -2.87
C SER A 23 11.12 10.93 -2.09
N GLN A 24 10.97 10.01 -1.13
CA GLN A 24 12.04 9.51 -0.26
C GLN A 24 11.99 7.98 -0.19
N SER A 25 13.13 7.36 0.08
CA SER A 25 13.19 5.91 0.26
C SER A 25 12.34 5.48 1.46
N LEU A 26 11.47 4.49 1.24
CA LEU A 26 10.68 3.82 2.28
C LEU A 26 11.34 2.53 2.78
N LEU A 27 12.55 2.24 2.31
CA LEU A 27 13.36 1.14 2.79
C LEU A 27 13.93 1.50 4.16
N HIS A 28 13.55 0.74 5.17
CA HIS A 28 14.04 0.90 6.53
C HIS A 28 15.28 0.04 6.77
N SER A 29 15.98 0.29 7.88
CA SER A 29 17.23 -0.39 8.24
C SER A 29 17.08 -1.87 8.55
N ASP A 30 15.85 -2.34 8.77
CA ASP A 30 15.51 -3.76 8.94
C ASP A 30 15.37 -4.51 7.61
N GLY A 31 15.59 -3.83 6.47
CA GLY A 31 15.46 -4.38 5.13
C GLY A 31 14.02 -4.38 4.59
N ASN A 32 13.04 -3.90 5.35
CA ASN A 32 11.64 -3.85 4.92
C ASN A 32 11.30 -2.52 4.26
N SER A 33 10.45 -2.57 3.22
CA SER A 33 9.89 -1.37 2.61
C SER A 33 8.48 -1.12 3.14
N TYR A 34 8.29 0.00 3.83
CA TYR A 34 7.03 0.30 4.51
C TYR A 34 6.09 1.08 3.61
N LEU A 35 5.46 0.36 2.69
CA LEU A 35 4.37 0.85 1.86
C LEU A 35 3.12 -0.01 2.08
N SER A 36 1.96 0.64 2.15
CA SER A 36 0.66 -0.04 2.15
C SER A 36 -0.19 0.38 0.96
N TRP A 37 -0.94 -0.57 0.41
CA TRP A 37 -1.94 -0.35 -0.64
C TRP A 37 -3.34 -0.55 -0.07
N TYR A 38 -4.22 0.40 -0.38
CA TYR A 38 -5.62 0.37 0.01
C TYR A 38 -6.51 0.46 -1.21
N MET A 39 -7.70 -0.12 -1.08
CA MET A 39 -8.79 0.05 -2.02
C MET A 39 -10.00 0.61 -1.29
N GLN A 40 -10.65 1.60 -1.87
CA GLN A 40 -11.91 2.16 -1.40
C GLN A 40 -12.97 2.05 -2.47
N ARG A 41 -14.05 1.31 -2.17
CA ARG A 41 -15.26 1.29 -3.00
C ARG A 41 -16.15 2.49 -2.63
N PRO A 42 -16.96 3.00 -3.57
CA PRO A 42 -17.98 3.99 -3.25
C PRO A 42 -18.85 3.55 -2.06
N GLY A 43 -19.03 4.42 -1.08
CA GLY A 43 -19.83 4.15 0.12
C GLY A 43 -19.22 3.19 1.15
N HIS A 44 -17.96 2.75 0.96
CA HIS A 44 -17.28 1.85 1.89
C HIS A 44 -16.04 2.50 2.51
N SER A 45 -15.68 2.05 3.70
CA SER A 45 -14.39 2.40 4.31
C SER A 45 -13.24 1.80 3.51
N PRO A 46 -12.05 2.44 3.52
CA PRO A 46 -10.89 1.88 2.86
C PRO A 46 -10.49 0.52 3.43
N ARG A 47 -10.16 -0.41 2.54
CA ARG A 47 -9.71 -1.76 2.86
C ARG A 47 -8.23 -1.92 2.53
N LEU A 48 -7.45 -2.43 3.48
CA LEU A 48 -6.05 -2.79 3.26
C LEU A 48 -5.95 -3.99 2.31
N LEU A 49 -5.12 -3.86 1.28
CA LEU A 49 -4.81 -4.92 0.32
C LEU A 49 -3.44 -5.53 0.57
N ILE A 50 -2.41 -4.69 0.56
CA ILE A 50 -1.00 -5.07 0.68
C ILE A 50 -0.35 -4.18 1.75
N TYR A 51 0.52 -4.74 2.58
CA TYR A 51 1.37 -4.04 3.54
C TYR A 51 2.84 -4.47 3.36
N MET A 52 3.78 -3.71 3.92
CA MET A 52 5.23 -3.96 3.76
C MET A 52 5.63 -4.19 2.28
N ALA A 53 5.05 -3.38 1.38
CA ALA A 53 5.22 -3.40 -0.08
C ALA A 53 4.71 -4.65 -0.82
N SER A 54 4.80 -5.85 -0.25
CA SER A 54 4.47 -7.11 -0.94
C SER A 54 3.58 -8.08 -0.15
N ASN A 55 3.40 -7.88 1.16
CA ASN A 55 2.63 -8.80 2.00
C ASN A 55 1.13 -8.56 1.84
N ARG A 56 0.39 -9.61 1.48
CA ARG A 56 -1.06 -9.54 1.31
C ARG A 56 -1.79 -9.60 2.65
N ALA A 57 -2.75 -8.71 2.87
CA ALA A 57 -3.57 -8.75 4.08
C ALA A 57 -4.52 -9.95 4.09
N SER A 58 -4.94 -10.38 5.29
CA SER A 58 -5.83 -11.53 5.45
C SER A 58 -7.18 -11.33 4.72
N GLY A 59 -7.66 -12.38 4.05
CA GLY A 59 -8.91 -12.36 3.29
C GLY A 59 -8.86 -11.58 1.97
N VAL A 60 -7.72 -11.03 1.57
CA VAL A 60 -7.54 -10.40 0.25
C VAL A 60 -7.31 -11.47 -0.81
N PRO A 61 -8.05 -11.45 -1.93
CA PRO A 61 -7.89 -12.43 -3.01
C PRO A 61 -6.48 -12.49 -3.60
N ASP A 62 -6.12 -13.65 -4.14
CA ASP A 62 -4.78 -13.91 -4.68
C ASP A 62 -4.44 -13.14 -5.95
N LYS A 63 -5.46 -12.62 -6.64
CA LYS A 63 -5.31 -11.75 -7.79
C LYS A 63 -4.53 -10.47 -7.50
N PHE A 64 -4.45 -10.02 -6.23
CA PHE A 64 -3.69 -8.84 -5.82
C PHE A 64 -2.25 -9.20 -5.42
N SER A 65 -1.28 -8.47 -5.96
CA SER A 65 0.13 -8.58 -5.58
C SER A 65 0.80 -7.21 -5.56
N GLY A 66 1.60 -6.94 -4.54
CA GLY A 66 2.46 -5.75 -4.48
C GLY A 66 3.92 -6.10 -4.73
N SER A 67 4.66 -5.15 -5.30
CA SER A 67 6.10 -5.24 -5.53
C SER A 67 6.76 -3.87 -5.43
N GLY A 68 8.09 -3.87 -5.33
CA GLY A 68 8.91 -2.66 -5.28
C GLY A 68 9.63 -2.46 -3.95
N SER A 69 10.55 -1.51 -3.94
CA SER A 69 11.41 -1.20 -2.81
C SER A 69 12.00 0.21 -2.95
N GLY A 70 12.40 0.80 -1.83
CA GLY A 70 12.99 2.14 -1.84
C GLY A 70 11.95 3.19 -2.22
N THR A 71 11.94 3.66 -3.46
CA THR A 71 11.08 4.75 -3.93
C THR A 71 9.93 4.31 -4.83
N ASP A 72 10.05 3.16 -5.50
CA ASP A 72 9.16 2.77 -6.59
C ASP A 72 8.43 1.47 -6.27
N PHE A 73 7.11 1.52 -6.38
CA PHE A 73 6.21 0.45 -5.98
C PHE A 73 5.12 0.22 -7.02
N THR A 74 4.66 -1.02 -7.13
CA THR A 74 3.60 -1.40 -8.05
C THR A 74 2.58 -2.30 -7.34
N LEU A 75 1.30 -2.00 -7.51
CA LEU A 75 0.20 -2.92 -7.25
C LEU A 75 -0.22 -3.54 -8.59
N LYS A 76 -0.30 -4.86 -8.65
CA LYS A 76 -0.80 -5.60 -9.80
C LYS A 76 -2.05 -6.38 -9.41
N ILE A 77 -3.06 -6.30 -10.27
CA ILE A 77 -4.28 -7.08 -10.24
C ILE A 77 -4.22 -8.00 -11.46
N SER A 78 -4.13 -9.32 -11.25
CA SER A 78 -3.91 -10.26 -12.35
C SER A 78 -5.14 -10.45 -13.24
N ARG A 79 -6.35 -10.36 -12.66
CA ARG A 79 -7.64 -10.42 -13.35
C ARG A 79 -8.61 -9.47 -12.66
N VAL A 80 -8.99 -8.40 -13.34
CA VAL A 80 -9.94 -7.41 -12.81
C VAL A 80 -11.36 -7.94 -12.91
N GLU A 81 -12.10 -7.91 -11.80
CA GLU A 81 -13.51 -8.30 -11.71
C GLU A 81 -14.39 -7.10 -11.33
N ALA A 82 -15.71 -7.25 -11.42
CA ALA A 82 -16.64 -6.15 -11.19
C ALA A 82 -16.52 -5.55 -9.78
N GLU A 83 -16.17 -6.37 -8.79
CA GLU A 83 -15.96 -5.92 -7.43
C GLU A 83 -14.61 -5.22 -7.21
N ASP A 84 -13.69 -5.22 -8.19
CA ASP A 84 -12.41 -4.51 -8.09
C ASP A 84 -12.50 -3.05 -8.53
N VAL A 85 -13.70 -2.57 -8.88
CA VAL A 85 -13.94 -1.16 -9.20
C VAL A 85 -13.88 -0.33 -7.93
N GLY A 86 -12.95 0.62 -7.89
CA GLY A 86 -12.77 1.52 -6.75
C GLY A 86 -11.56 2.44 -6.92
N VAL A 87 -11.33 3.25 -5.90
CA VAL A 87 -10.15 4.11 -5.81
C VAL A 87 -9.05 3.34 -5.08
N TYR A 88 -7.87 3.29 -5.69
CA TYR A 88 -6.70 2.65 -5.11
C TYR A 88 -5.69 3.71 -4.71
N TYR A 89 -5.15 3.60 -3.51
CA TYR A 89 -4.12 4.52 -3.05
C TYR A 89 -3.01 3.83 -2.27
N CYS A 90 -1.80 4.35 -2.44
CA CYS A 90 -0.62 3.93 -1.68
C CYS A 90 -0.36 4.90 -0.52
N GLN A 91 0.17 4.37 0.57
CA GLN A 91 0.49 5.14 1.76
C GLN A 91 1.87 4.77 2.28
N ASP A 92 2.65 5.79 2.64
CA ASP A 92 3.91 5.66 3.37
C ASP A 92 3.63 5.19 4.82
N GLY A 93 4.21 4.05 5.19
CA GLY A 93 4.10 3.44 6.51
C GLY A 93 5.17 3.90 7.50
N LEU A 94 6.25 4.56 7.06
CA LEU A 94 7.32 5.05 7.95
C LEU A 94 6.82 6.13 8.91
N TYR A 95 5.85 6.95 8.51
CA TYR A 95 5.23 7.94 9.41
C TYR A 95 4.59 7.30 10.65
N PHE A 96 3.95 6.14 10.50
CA PHE A 96 3.34 5.42 11.62
C PHE A 96 4.37 4.73 12.50
N LEU A 97 5.44 4.19 11.91
CA LEU A 97 6.51 3.55 12.67
C LEU A 97 7.33 4.54 13.47
N THR A 98 7.71 5.68 12.88
CA THR A 98 8.45 6.72 13.61
C THR A 98 7.66 7.25 14.80
N GLN A 99 6.34 7.43 14.68
CA GLN A 99 5.49 7.80 15.80
C GLN A 99 5.36 6.68 16.85
N TRP A 100 5.20 5.42 16.43
CA TRP A 100 5.13 4.28 17.34
C TRP A 100 6.45 4.04 18.09
N TYR A 101 7.59 4.05 17.39
CA TYR A 101 8.92 3.98 18.02
C TYR A 101 9.13 5.14 19.00
N SER A 102 8.80 6.37 18.60
CA SER A 102 8.86 7.54 19.50
C SER A 102 7.97 7.35 20.75
N SER A 103 6.79 6.76 20.59
CA SER A 103 5.89 6.45 21.72
C SER A 103 6.44 5.35 22.65
N LYS A 104 7.22 4.40 22.12
CA LYS A 104 7.84 3.30 22.87
C LYS A 104 9.16 3.69 23.55
N GLN A 105 9.85 4.72 23.04
CA GLN A 105 11.14 5.19 23.56
C GLN A 105 11.04 6.37 24.53
N LYS A 106 9.84 6.85 24.85
CA LYS A 106 9.67 7.85 25.91
C LYS A 106 10.05 7.19 27.25
N PRO A 107 11.15 7.60 27.91
CA PRO A 107 11.50 7.04 29.21
C PRO A 107 10.36 7.33 30.20
N PRO A 108 10.09 6.44 31.18
CA PRO A 108 9.15 6.78 32.24
C PRO A 108 9.62 8.08 32.89
N CYS A 109 8.72 9.07 32.97
CA CYS A 109 9.01 10.28 33.74
C CYS A 109 9.32 9.84 35.18
N LEU A 110 10.56 10.01 35.61
CA LEU A 110 10.95 9.90 37.01
C LEU A 110 10.28 11.09 37.73
N GLY A 111 9.21 10.80 38.46
CA GLY A 111 8.57 11.72 39.40
C GLY A 111 9.19 11.60 40.79
#